data_AF-X0YQP8-F1
#
_entry.id   AF-X0YQP8-F1
#
_cell.length_a   1.000
_cell.length_b   1.000
_cell.length_c   1.000
_cell.angle_alpha   90.00
_cell.angle_beta   90.00
_cell.angle_gamma   90.00
#
_symmetry.space_group_name_H-M   'P 1'
#
loop_
_entity.id
_entity.type
_entity.pdbx_description
1 polymer ?
#
loop_
_entity_poly.entity_id
_entity_poly.type
_entity_poly.pdbx_seq_one_letter_code
_entity_poly.pdbx_strand_id
1 'polypeptide(L)'
;QRRQKRLQALGTLLKCPRIRYYCVGHFHQKGMVGEGDTETIMNGPWVGTDAFAYNALSAYSDPFQWLHGVNSKYGITWRLDVRLKDTVREAKGPQRYIIEVD
;
A
#
# COMPACT_ATOMS: atom_id res chain seq x y z
N GLN A 1 13.30 -8.47 5.28
CA GLN A 1 12.48 -9.68 5.47
C GLN A 1 12.96 -10.61 6.60
N ARG A 2 14.24 -11.07 6.67
CA ARG A 2 14.71 -11.99 7.75
C ARG A 2 14.47 -11.53 9.20
N ARG A 3 14.66 -10.24 9.49
CA ARG A 3 14.45 -9.67 10.85
C ARG A 3 12.98 -9.76 11.31
N GLN A 4 12.04 -9.56 10.38
CA GLN A 4 10.60 -9.54 10.66
C GLN A 4 10.09 -10.94 11.00
N LYS A 5 10.52 -11.96 10.24
CA LYS A 5 10.22 -13.37 10.54
C LYS A 5 10.76 -13.81 11.90
N ARG A 6 11.97 -13.36 12.26
CA ARG A 6 12.56 -13.63 13.59
C ARG A 6 11.74 -13.00 14.72
N LEU A 7 11.28 -11.76 14.56
CA LEU A 7 10.44 -11.09 15.55
C LEU A 7 9.07 -11.76 15.70
N GLN A 8 8.48 -12.24 14.61
CA GLN A 8 7.24 -13.01 14.67
C GLN A 8 7.43 -14.33 15.43
N ALA A 9 8.44 -15.12 15.07
CA ALA A 9 8.75 -16.38 15.75
C ALA A 9 9.03 -16.17 17.24
N LEU A 10 9.79 -15.13 17.59
CA LEU A 10 10.05 -14.75 18.98
C LEU A 10 8.75 -14.35 19.71
N GLY A 11 7.89 -13.54 19.07
CA GLY A 11 6.60 -13.14 19.64
C GLY A 11 5.68 -14.33 19.92
N THR A 12 5.67 -15.33 19.04
CA THR A 12 4.94 -16.58 19.26
C THR A 12 5.47 -17.35 20.47
N LEU A 13 6.80 -17.48 20.60
CA LEU A 13 7.43 -18.15 21.75
C LEU A 13 7.16 -17.43 23.07
N LEU A 14 7.19 -16.10 23.04
CA LEU A 14 6.97 -15.24 24.21
C LEU A 14 5.48 -14.99 24.53
N LYS A 15 4.56 -15.64 23.80
CA LYS A 15 3.10 -15.46 23.93
C LYS A 15 2.65 -13.99 23.84
N CYS A 16 3.39 -13.17 23.10
CA CYS A 16 3.00 -11.79 22.86
C CYS A 16 1.73 -11.74 21.99
N PRO A 17 0.94 -10.65 22.06
CA PRO A 17 -0.15 -10.42 21.14
C PRO A 17 0.34 -10.54 19.69
N ARG A 18 -0.33 -11.43 18.94
CA ARG A 18 0.02 -11.72 17.55
C ARG A 18 -0.24 -10.50 16.66
N ILE A 19 0.76 -10.08 15.90
CA ILE A 19 0.59 -9.08 14.84
C ILE A 19 -0.03 -9.77 13.62
N ARG A 20 -1.24 -9.38 13.23
CA ARG A 20 -1.93 -9.93 12.05
C ARG A 20 -1.62 -9.19 10.76
N TYR A 21 -1.34 -7.89 10.84
CA TYR A 21 -1.18 -7.02 9.67
C TYR A 21 0.04 -6.12 9.81
N TYR A 22 0.84 -6.04 8.75
CA TYR A 22 1.90 -5.05 8.58
C TYR A 22 1.53 -4.12 7.44
N CYS A 23 1.19 -2.87 7.73
CA CYS A 23 0.95 -1.87 6.69
C CYS A 23 2.27 -1.20 6.31
N VAL A 24 2.64 -1.25 5.03
CA VAL A 24 3.91 -0.73 4.51
C VAL A 24 3.68 0.17 3.29
N GLY A 25 4.51 1.21 3.17
CA GLY A 25 4.54 2.11 2.01
C GLY A 25 5.68 1.77 1.04
N HIS A 26 6.26 2.78 0.39
CA HIS A 26 7.45 2.71 -0.48
C HIS A 26 7.24 2.14 -1.89
N PHE A 27 6.42 1.10 -2.07
CA PHE A 27 6.32 0.41 -3.37
C PHE A 27 5.50 1.14 -4.44
N HIS A 28 4.78 2.21 -4.05
CA HIS A 28 3.88 2.99 -4.93
C HIS A 28 2.88 2.10 -5.70
N GLN A 29 2.52 0.96 -5.10
CA GLN A 29 1.63 -0.05 -5.64
C GLN A 29 0.73 -0.57 -4.53
N LYS A 30 -0.48 -1.00 -4.89
CA LYS A 30 -1.35 -1.70 -3.95
C LYS A 30 -1.08 -3.20 -4.03
N GLY A 31 -1.06 -3.87 -2.89
CA GLY A 31 -0.74 -5.29 -2.86
C GLY A 31 -0.89 -5.89 -1.49
N MET A 32 -0.97 -7.21 -1.46
CA MET A 32 -1.01 -7.95 -0.21
C MET A 32 -0.23 -9.24 -0.37
N VAL A 33 0.56 -9.56 0.65
CA VAL A 33 1.32 -10.80 0.72
C VAL A 33 1.03 -11.45 2.06
N GLY A 34 0.41 -12.63 2.01
CA GLY A 34 0.21 -13.47 3.19
C GLY A 34 1.47 -14.25 3.52
N GLU A 35 1.82 -14.28 4.81
CA GLU A 35 2.86 -15.15 5.36
C GLU A 35 2.34 -15.80 6.64
N GLY A 36 1.96 -17.08 6.53
CA GLY A 36 1.24 -17.81 7.56
C GLY A 36 -0.06 -17.08 7.90
N ASP A 37 -0.24 -16.82 9.19
CA ASP A 37 -1.40 -16.10 9.73
C ASP A 37 -1.08 -14.59 9.93
N THR A 38 -0.18 -14.03 9.12
CA THR A 38 0.11 -12.60 9.05
C THR A 38 0.02 -12.11 7.61
N GLU A 39 -0.38 -10.86 7.40
CA GLU A 39 -0.45 -10.27 6.07
C GLU A 39 0.35 -8.97 6.04
N THR A 40 1.17 -8.80 5.01
CA THR A 40 1.77 -7.51 4.68
C THR A 40 0.88 -6.82 3.66
N ILE A 41 0.43 -5.62 3.99
CA ILE A 41 -0.45 -4.78 3.19
C ILE A 41 0.36 -3.61 2.65
N MET A 42 0.38 -3.48 1.33
CA MET A 42 0.85 -2.30 0.61
C MET A 42 -0.39 -1.48 0.25
N ASN A 43 -0.60 -0.35 0.91
CA ASN A 43 -1.88 0.38 0.81
C ASN A 43 -2.06 1.18 -0.49
N GLY A 44 -1.08 1.14 -1.40
CA GLY A 44 -1.07 1.97 -2.60
C GLY A 44 -0.55 3.41 -2.35
N PRO A 45 -0.37 4.19 -3.42
CA PRO A 45 0.09 5.57 -3.34
C PRO A 45 -1.07 6.56 -3.12
N TRP A 46 -0.89 7.56 -2.26
CA TRP A 46 -1.89 8.61 -2.06
C TRP A 46 -1.97 9.60 -3.23
N VAL A 47 -0.81 10.00 -3.75
CA VAL A 47 -0.68 11.05 -4.78
C VAL A 47 -0.61 10.45 -6.20
N GLY A 48 -0.47 9.12 -6.33
CA GLY A 48 -0.25 8.44 -7.62
C GLY A 48 1.23 8.49 -8.02
N THR A 49 1.52 8.28 -9.30
CA THR A 49 2.88 8.39 -9.85
C THR A 49 3.46 9.79 -9.68
N ASP A 50 4.74 9.87 -9.31
CA ASP A 50 5.53 11.11 -9.27
C ASP A 50 6.29 11.37 -10.58
N ALA A 51 6.86 12.58 -10.72
CA ALA A 51 7.56 13.03 -11.92
C ALA A 51 8.72 12.09 -12.31
N PHE A 52 9.49 11.64 -11.32
CA PHE A 52 10.66 10.81 -11.54
C PHE A 52 10.26 9.44 -12.08
N ALA A 53 9.27 8.80 -11.47
CA ALA A 53 8.76 7.50 -11.92
C ALA A 53 8.15 7.59 -13.33
N TYR A 54 7.48 8.70 -13.67
CA TYR A 54 6.94 8.90 -15.01
C TYR A 54 8.06 9.08 -16.05
N ASN A 55 8.99 10.00 -15.80
CA ASN A 55 10.01 10.39 -16.79
C ASN A 55 11.14 9.34 -16.91
N ALA A 56 11.64 8.82 -15.79
CA ALA A 56 12.83 7.95 -15.77
C ALA A 56 12.49 6.45 -15.86
N LEU A 57 11.31 6.04 -15.43
CA LEU A 57 10.92 4.62 -15.37
C LEU A 57 9.75 4.27 -16.29
N SER A 58 9.17 5.26 -16.98
CA SER A 58 7.94 5.12 -17.78
C SER A 58 6.82 4.41 -17.01
N ALA A 59 6.77 4.60 -15.68
CA ALA A 59 5.87 3.90 -14.78
C ALA A 59 4.69 4.81 -14.41
N TYR A 60 3.47 4.29 -14.52
CA TYR A 60 2.25 5.01 -14.16
C TYR A 60 1.37 4.21 -13.20
N SER A 61 0.82 4.89 -12.20
CA SER A 61 -0.11 4.36 -11.20
C SER A 61 -1.11 5.43 -10.81
N ASP A 62 -2.38 5.05 -10.75
CA ASP A 62 -3.43 5.91 -10.21
C ASP A 62 -3.31 6.02 -8.69
N PRO A 63 -3.64 7.19 -8.10
CA PRO A 63 -3.72 7.33 -6.66
C PRO A 63 -4.81 6.40 -6.09
N PHE A 64 -4.46 5.64 -5.07
CA PHE A 64 -5.30 4.57 -4.55
C PHE A 64 -5.00 4.33 -3.07
N GLN A 65 -6.04 4.10 -2.27
CA GLN A 65 -5.92 3.57 -0.91
C GLN A 65 -6.95 2.48 -0.64
N TRP A 66 -6.66 1.57 0.29
CA TRP A 66 -7.70 0.75 0.91
C TRP A 66 -8.14 1.32 2.25
N LEU A 67 -9.43 1.16 2.52
CA LEU A 67 -10.00 1.26 3.84
C LEU A 67 -10.42 -0.13 4.31
N HIS A 68 -10.11 -0.46 5.57
CA HIS A 68 -10.28 -1.79 6.12
C HIS A 68 -11.28 -1.78 7.29
N GLY A 69 -12.28 -2.66 7.22
CA GLY A 69 -13.08 -3.01 8.38
C GLY A 69 -12.38 -4.09 9.19
N VAL A 70 -11.94 -3.76 10.41
CA VAL A 70 -11.20 -4.69 11.27
C VAL A 70 -12.06 -5.13 12.44
N ASN A 71 -12.27 -6.45 12.54
CA ASN A 71 -12.86 -7.11 13.69
C ASN A 71 -11.75 -7.68 14.60
N SER A 72 -11.90 -7.55 15.91
CA SER A 72 -10.89 -8.01 16.89
C SER A 72 -10.64 -9.52 16.85
N LYS A 73 -11.67 -10.31 16.55
CA LYS A 73 -11.62 -11.78 16.47
C LYS A 73 -11.26 -12.27 15.07
N TYR A 74 -11.88 -11.69 14.04
CA TYR A 74 -11.81 -12.19 12.66
C TYR A 74 -10.79 -11.45 11.77
N GLY A 75 -10.19 -10.36 12.25
CA GLY A 75 -9.28 -9.54 11.44
C GLY A 75 -10.02 -8.65 10.45
N ILE A 76 -9.41 -8.35 9.30
CA ILE A 76 -10.05 -7.60 8.21
C ILE A 76 -11.22 -8.41 7.65
N THR A 77 -12.45 -7.91 7.83
CA THR A 77 -13.68 -8.57 7.36
C THR A 77 -14.23 -7.99 6.07
N TRP A 78 -13.85 -6.75 5.75
CA TRP A 78 -14.18 -6.11 4.49
C TRP A 78 -13.13 -5.07 4.12
N ARG A 79 -13.13 -4.72 2.85
CA ARG A 79 -12.21 -3.76 2.25
C ARG A 79 -12.96 -2.90 1.25
N LEU A 80 -12.72 -1.60 1.30
CA LEU A 80 -13.24 -0.64 0.35
C LEU A 80 -12.08 -0.01 -0.43
N ASP A 81 -12.23 0.07 -1.74
CA ASP A 81 -11.35 0.80 -2.62
C ASP A 81 -11.65 2.30 -2.52
N VAL A 82 -10.67 3.09 -2.05
CA VAL A 82 -10.73 4.55 -2.06
C VAL A 82 -10.08 5.03 -3.36
N ARG A 83 -10.91 5.43 -4.31
CA ARG A 83 -10.47 6.04 -5.56
C ARG A 83 -10.19 7.51 -5.30
N LEU A 84 -8.90 7.86 -5.25
CA LEU A 84 -8.43 9.21 -4.94
C LEU A 84 -8.24 10.10 -6.19
N LYS A 85 -8.46 9.53 -7.37
CA LYS A 85 -8.32 10.23 -8.65
C LYS A 85 -9.43 11.25 -8.81
N ASP A 86 -9.06 12.52 -8.95
CA ASP A 86 -10.00 13.57 -9.35
C ASP A 86 -10.09 13.57 -10.88
N THR A 87 -11.21 13.04 -11.40
CA THR A 87 -11.41 12.90 -12.84
C THR A 87 -11.58 14.23 -13.56
N VAL A 88 -12.04 15.28 -12.86
CA VAL A 88 -12.24 16.61 -13.46
C VAL A 88 -10.90 17.34 -13.52
N ARG A 89 -10.16 17.37 -12.40
CA ARG A 89 -8.85 18.02 -12.35
C ARG A 89 -7.82 17.34 -13.24
N GLU A 90 -7.86 16.02 -13.32
CA GLU A 90 -6.87 15.23 -14.07
C GLU A 90 -7.30 14.92 -15.52
N ALA A 91 -8.44 15.44 -15.97
CA ALA A 91 -8.93 15.26 -17.35
C ALA A 91 -7.93 15.76 -18.41
N LYS A 92 -7.13 16.77 -18.08
CA LYS A 92 -6.11 17.37 -18.96
C LYS A 92 -4.70 16.78 -18.74
N GLY A 93 -4.62 15.66 -18.03
CA GLY A 93 -3.37 15.04 -17.62
C GLY A 93 -2.98 15.35 -16.17
N PRO A 94 -1.89 14.74 -15.69
CA PRO A 94 -1.45 14.86 -14.31
C PRO A 94 -0.92 16.28 -14.03
N GLN A 95 -1.66 17.07 -13.24
CA GLN A 95 -1.20 18.39 -12.77
C GLN A 95 -0.20 18.32 -11.61
N ARG A 96 0.15 17.11 -11.17
CA ARG A 96 0.95 16.87 -9.96
C ARG A 96 2.46 16.98 -10.19
N TYR A 97 2.88 16.98 -11.45
CA TYR A 97 4.28 17.07 -11.83
C TYR A 97 4.41 17.76 -13.18
N ILE A 98 5.56 18.41 -13.39
CA ILE A 98 5.94 18.97 -14.69
C ILE A 98 6.56 17.83 -15.49
N ILE A 99 6.01 17.60 -16.68
CA ILE A 99 6.64 16.72 -17.68
C ILE A 99 7.61 17.62 -18.44
N GLU A 100 8.91 17.34 -18.33
CA GLU A 100 9.88 17.96 -19.21
C GLU A 100 9.71 17.29 -20.58
N VAL A 101 9.35 18.08 -21.57
CA VAL A 101 9.24 17.65 -22.97
C VAL A 101 10.44 18.27 -23.67
N ASP A 102 11.35 17.43 -24.16
CA ASP A 102 12.46 17.84 -25.03
C ASP A 102 11.95 18.45 -26.35
#